data_AF-A0A2X1PUD6-F1
#
_entry.id   AF-A0A2X1PUD6-F1
#
_cell.length_a   1.000
_cell.length_b   1.000
_cell.length_c   1.000
_cell.angle_alpha   90.00
_cell.angle_beta   90.00
_cell.angle_gamma   90.00
#
_symmetry.space_group_name_H-M   'P 1'
#
loop_
_entity.id
_entity.type
_entity.pdbx_description
1 polymer ?
#
loop_
_entity_poly.entity_id
_entity_poly.type
_entity_poly.pdbx_seq_one_letter_code
_entity_poly.pdbx_strand_id
1 'polypeptide(L)' 'MVLKQATFKEMIARRPEAVIEIAVKGMLPKGPLGRAMFRKLKVYAGGEHQHAAQQPQVLDI' A
#
# COMPACT_ATOMS: atom_id res chain seq x y z
N MET A 1 -23.98 12.12 11.04
CA MET A 1 -22.72 11.50 10.57
C MET A 1 -22.49 10.23 11.39
N VAL A 2 -22.69 9.04 10.81
CA VAL A 2 -22.51 7.78 11.54
C VAL A 2 -21.03 7.42 11.53
N LEU A 3 -20.40 7.32 12.71
CA LEU A 3 -19.04 6.82 12.82
C LEU A 3 -19.03 5.33 12.49
N LYS A 4 -18.31 4.95 11.44
CA LYS A 4 -17.97 3.54 11.20
C LYS A 4 -16.77 3.18 12.07
N GLN A 5 -16.96 2.24 12.98
CA GLN A 5 -15.90 1.68 13.82
C GLN A 5 -15.63 0.25 13.34
N ALA A 6 -14.36 -0.15 13.32
CA ALA A 6 -13.93 -1.51 13.00
C ALA A 6 -12.83 -1.89 13.97
N THR A 7 -12.87 -3.13 14.47
CA THR A 7 -11.83 -3.64 15.35
C THR A 7 -10.60 -4.07 14.55
N PHE A 8 -9.44 -4.08 15.21
CA PHE A 8 -8.18 -4.54 14.60
C PHE A 8 -8.30 -5.97 14.04
N LYS A 9 -8.99 -6.85 14.78
CA LYS A 9 -9.23 -8.25 14.39
C LYS A 9 -10.05 -8.36 13.10
N GLU A 10 -11.09 -7.54 12.95
CA GLU A 10 -11.91 -7.49 11.74
C GLU A 10 -11.15 -6.89 10.55
N MET A 11 -10.29 -5.89 10.78
CA MET A 11 -9.45 -5.32 9.73
C MET A 11 -8.44 -6.31 9.18
N ILE A 12 -7.72 -7.04 10.05
CA ILE A 12 -6.75 -8.04 9.60
C ILE A 12 -7.45 -9.16 8.81
N ALA A 13 -8.61 -9.61 9.27
CA ALA A 13 -9.36 -10.67 8.59
C ALA A 13 -9.87 -10.25 7.20
N ARG A 14 -10.25 -8.98 7.02
CA ARG A 14 -10.84 -8.48 5.76
C ARG A 14 -9.83 -7.86 4.81
N ARG A 15 -8.84 -7.15 5.35
CA ARG A 15 -7.88 -6.33 4.60
C ARG A 15 -6.60 -6.11 5.44
N PRO A 16 -5.73 -7.12 5.56
CA PRO A 16 -4.51 -7.00 6.36
C PRO A 16 -3.56 -5.91 5.83
N GLU A 17 -3.61 -5.66 4.52
CA GLU A 17 -2.84 -4.63 3.80
C GLU A 17 -3.15 -3.22 4.32
N ALA A 18 -4.42 -2.97 4.66
CA ALA A 18 -4.90 -1.66 5.09
C ALA A 18 -4.29 -1.25 6.44
N VAL A 19 -3.95 -2.21 7.31
CA VAL A 19 -3.32 -1.93 8.61
C VAL A 19 -1.95 -1.29 8.41
N ILE A 20 -1.12 -1.88 7.54
CA ILE A 20 0.21 -1.38 7.20
C ILE A 20 0.10 -0.05 6.45
N GLU A 21 -0.81 0.05 5.48
CA GLU A 21 -1.04 1.29 4.73
C GLU A 21 -1.43 2.45 5.63
N ILE A 22 -2.34 2.25 6.58
CA ILE A 22 -2.79 3.28 7.52
C ILE A 22 -1.63 3.71 8.43
N ALA A 23 -0.85 2.75 8.94
CA ALA A 23 0.31 3.05 9.77
C ALA A 23 1.34 3.90 9.01
N VAL A 24 1.74 3.49 7.80
CA VAL A 24 2.73 4.22 7.00
C VAL A 24 2.20 5.59 6.57
N LYS A 25 0.92 5.68 6.19
CA LYS A 25 0.29 6.98 5.86
C LYS A 25 0.27 7.94 7.05
N GLY A 26 0.11 7.42 8.28
CA GLY A 26 0.18 8.22 9.50
C GLY A 26 1.58 8.74 9.82
N MET A 27 2.62 8.02 9.40
CA MET A 27 4.02 8.41 9.58
C MET A 27 4.56 9.34 8.49
N LEU A 28 3.87 9.49 7.35
CA LEU A 28 4.28 10.36 6.25
C LEU A 28 3.85 11.82 6.46
N PRO A 29 4.63 12.79 5.94
CA PRO A 29 4.30 14.21 6.03
C PRO A 29 2.98 14.51 5.32
N LYS A 30 2.11 15.32 5.95
CA LYS A 30 0.83 15.71 5.35
C LYS A 30 1.06 16.70 4.22
N GLY A 31 0.79 16.29 2.98
CA GLY A 31 0.89 17.16 1.81
C GLY A 31 0.94 16.40 0.48
N PRO A 32 1.06 17.11 -0.65
CA PRO A 32 1.18 16.51 -1.97
C PRO A 32 2.37 15.54 -2.07
N LEU A 33 3.49 15.91 -1.43
CA LEU A 33 4.71 15.10 -1.38
C LEU A 33 4.50 13.77 -0.65
N GLY A 34 3.91 13.80 0.55
CA GLY A 34 3.60 12.57 1.30
C GLY A 34 2.62 11.67 0.56
N ARG A 35 1.65 12.25 -0.17
CA ARG A 35 0.76 11.48 -1.05
C ARG A 35 1.52 10.84 -2.22
N ALA A 36 2.50 11.54 -2.81
CA ALA A 36 3.35 10.96 -3.85
C ALA A 36 4.24 9.83 -3.32
N MET A 37 4.81 9.98 -2.12
CA MET A 37 5.58 8.94 -1.44
C MET A 37 4.70 7.73 -1.11
N PHE A 38 3.49 7.95 -0.61
CA PHE A 38 2.54 6.89 -0.29
C PHE A 38 2.16 6.03 -1.52
N ARG A 39 2.05 6.64 -2.71
CA ARG A 39 1.74 5.89 -3.95
C ARG A 39 2.84 4.92 -4.38
N LYS A 40 4.07 5.12 -3.89
CA LYS A 40 5.21 4.20 -4.15
C LYS A 40 5.16 2.98 -3.23
N LEU A 41 4.45 3.06 -2.10
CA LEU A 41 4.26 1.92 -1.22
C LEU A 41 3.27 0.94 -1.87
N LYS A 42 3.68 -0.34 -1.96
CA LYS A 42 2.82 -1.45 -2.36
C LYS A 42 2.87 -2.49 -1.24
N VAL A 43 1.74 -2.67 -0.56
CA VAL A 43 1.56 -3.68 0.47
C VAL A 43 0.77 -4.82 -0.15
N TYR A 44 1.18 -6.06 0.10
CA TYR A 44 0.50 -7.26 -0.38
C TYR A 44 0.19 -8.15 0.82
N ALA A 45 -1.00 -8.75 0.85
CA ALA A 45 -1.44 -9.63 1.94
C ALA A 45 -0.76 -11.01 1.94
N GLY A 46 -0.11 -11.41 0.83
CA GLY A 46 0.48 -12.73 0.64
C GLY A 46 1.91 -12.67 0.07
N GLY A 47 2.51 -13.85 -0.15
CA GLY A 47 3.88 -14.00 -0.68
C GLY A 47 4.02 -13.75 -2.18
N GLU A 48 2.91 -13.54 -2.89
CA GLU A 48 2.94 -13.12 -4.29
C GLU A 48 2.98 -11.59 -4.39
N HIS A 49 3.92 -11.10 -5.17
CA HIS A 49 4.01 -9.69 -5.53
C HIS A 49 4.02 -9.61 -7.05
N GLN A 50 3.10 -8.85 -7.66
CA GLN A 50 3.08 -8.59 -9.11
C GLN A 50 4.27 -7.74 -9.60
N HIS A 51 5.32 -7.61 -8.79
CA HIS A 51 6.60 -7.05 -9.16
C HIS A 51 7.37 -8.07 -10.00
N ALA A 52 6.87 -8.37 -11.19
CA ALA A 52 7.72 -8.91 -12.24
C ALA A 52 8.89 -7.91 -12.39
N ALA A 53 10.12 -8.40 -12.24
CA ALA A 53 11.31 -7.61 -12.51
C ALA A 53 11.20 -6.97 -13.90
N GLN A 54 11.76 -5.78 -14.07
CA GLN A 54 11.77 -5.09 -15.36
C GLN A 54 12.24 -6.06 -16.45
N GLN A 55 11.41 -6.27 -17.47
CA GLN A 55 11.82 -6.97 -18.69
C GLN A 55 12.48 -5.93 -19.61
N PRO A 56 13.82 -5.82 -19.66
CA PRO A 56 14.46 -4.95 -20.62
C PRO A 56 14.10 -5.42 -22.04
N GLN A 57 13.48 -4.54 -22.84
CA GLN A 57 13.32 -4.79 -24.27
C GLN A 57 14.67 -4.55 -24.95
N VAL A 58 15.14 -5.55 -25.70
CA VAL A 58 16.35 -5.43 -26.52
C VAL A 58 16.02 -4.46 -27.65
N LEU A 59 16.70 -3.32 -27.71
CA LEU A 59 16.71 -2.45 -28.89
C LEU A 59 17.69 -3.03 -29.91
N ASP A 60 17.20 -3.45 -31.08
CA ASP A 60 18.03 -3.65 -32.27
C ASP A 60 18.27 -2.28 -32.91
N ILE A 61 19.54 -1.92 -33.15
CA ILE A 61 19.98 -0.74 -33.91
C ILE A 61 20.64 -1.17 -35.21
#